data_AF-A0A7C1BAS0-F1
#
_entry.id   AF-A0A7C1BAS0-F1
#
_cell.length_a   1.000
_cell.length_b   1.000
_cell.length_c   1.000
_cell.angle_alpha   90.00
_cell.angle_beta   90.00
_cell.angle_gamma   90.00
#
_symmetry.space_group_name_H-M   'P 1'
#
loop_
_entity.id
_entity.type
_entity.pdbx_description
1 polymer ?
#
loop_
_entity_poly.entity_id
_entity_poly.type
_entity_poly.pdbx_seq_one_letter_code
_entity_poly.pdbx_strand_id
1 'polypeptide(L)'
;MRRILLVGLVLLLLLPISCKKKAEEETIEVTTETPDISDYMRKMKPLTDMNVLFIIAHKEFMDSELATVKAMVESLGGKTVIASTIKGKCVGSLKGEVDSDLTVGEVNVENYDGIVFVGGLGVEDDYYKNPEAMRIAREAFEKGKVIGAMTIAPAILAKAGILDGKKATVYIDPKNPEERGILRAGGAELMEDATVVVDGNIITARHPNFTQEFANRFVELLKKKAGVE
;
A
#
# COMPACT_ATOMS: atom_id res chain seq x y z
N MET A 1 19.35 -12.66 98.49
CA MET A 1 19.11 -13.98 97.86
C MET A 1 19.14 -13.84 96.35
N ARG A 2 20.02 -14.62 95.69
CA ARG A 2 20.04 -15.01 94.27
C ARG A 2 19.92 -13.91 93.18
N ARG A 3 21.01 -13.69 92.44
CA ARG A 3 21.26 -14.31 91.11
C ARG A 3 22.54 -13.74 90.49
N ILE A 4 23.51 -14.60 90.19
CA ILE A 4 24.51 -14.41 89.13
C ILE A 4 24.40 -15.69 88.29
N LEU A 5 24.18 -15.57 86.99
CA LEU A 5 24.34 -16.68 86.05
C LEU A 5 25.19 -16.20 84.88
N LEU A 6 26.27 -16.94 84.66
CA LEU A 6 27.32 -16.70 83.68
C LEU A 6 26.98 -17.36 82.33
N VAL A 7 27.66 -16.83 81.32
CA VAL A 7 27.62 -17.08 79.87
C VAL A 7 27.99 -18.52 79.48
N GLY A 8 27.45 -19.00 78.35
CA GLY A 8 27.90 -20.23 77.68
C GLY A 8 27.56 -20.26 76.18
N LEU A 9 28.57 -19.96 75.36
CA LEU A 9 28.66 -20.01 73.89
C LEU A 9 28.43 -21.43 73.35
N VAL A 10 27.60 -21.60 72.31
CA VAL A 10 27.43 -22.90 71.61
C VAL A 10 27.87 -22.80 70.15
N LEU A 11 28.72 -23.75 69.81
CA LEU A 11 29.54 -23.91 68.62
C LEU A 11 28.73 -24.49 67.43
N LEU A 12 28.99 -23.94 66.23
CA LEU A 12 28.43 -24.34 64.94
C LEU A 12 29.02 -25.68 64.47
N LEU A 13 28.19 -26.66 64.12
CA LEU A 13 28.61 -27.89 63.42
C LEU A 13 27.88 -28.01 62.08
N LEU A 14 28.68 -28.12 61.02
CA LEU A 14 28.31 -28.27 59.62
C LEU A 14 27.86 -29.72 59.32
N LEU A 15 26.73 -29.89 58.64
CA LEU A 15 26.38 -31.12 57.93
C LEU A 15 26.12 -30.81 56.45
N PRO A 16 26.72 -31.53 55.49
CA PRO A 16 26.58 -31.26 54.07
C PRO A 16 25.25 -31.79 53.52
N ILE A 17 24.52 -30.93 52.80
CA ILE A 17 23.37 -31.30 51.96
C ILE A 17 23.94 -31.95 50.69
N SER A 18 23.96 -33.28 50.63
CA SER A 18 24.32 -34.02 49.41
C SER A 18 23.12 -34.06 48.46
N CYS A 19 23.12 -33.17 47.48
CA CYS A 19 22.13 -33.10 46.41
C CYS A 19 22.46 -34.14 45.32
N LYS A 20 21.67 -35.21 45.22
CA LYS A 20 21.73 -36.15 44.09
C LYS A 20 20.74 -35.70 43.01
N LYS A 21 21.25 -35.19 41.88
CA LYS A 21 20.57 -35.30 40.58
C LYS A 21 21.61 -35.73 39.55
N LYS A 22 21.37 -36.92 38.96
CA LYS A 22 22.08 -37.42 37.79
C LYS A 22 21.85 -36.43 36.64
N ALA A 23 22.91 -36.03 35.96
CA ALA A 23 22.82 -35.50 34.61
C ALA A 23 22.69 -36.71 33.67
N GLU A 24 21.63 -36.77 32.89
CA GLU A 24 21.53 -37.63 31.72
C GLU A 24 22.01 -36.79 30.53
N GLU A 25 23.06 -37.28 29.85
CA GLU A 25 23.50 -36.73 28.57
C GLU A 25 22.47 -37.14 27.51
N GLU A 26 21.59 -36.22 27.16
CA GLU A 26 20.68 -36.38 26.03
C GLU A 26 21.47 -36.02 24.76
N THR A 27 21.90 -37.03 24.02
CA THR A 27 22.54 -36.85 22.71
C THR A 27 21.50 -36.35 21.72
N ILE A 28 21.58 -35.07 21.38
CA ILE A 28 20.77 -34.45 20.33
C ILE A 28 21.27 -34.97 18.98
N GLU A 29 20.51 -35.84 18.33
CA GLU A 29 20.72 -36.16 16.91
C GLU A 29 20.38 -34.93 16.07
N VAL A 30 21.41 -34.25 15.57
CA VAL A 30 21.26 -33.14 14.63
C VAL A 30 20.89 -33.72 13.27
N THR A 31 19.62 -33.67 12.93
CA THR A 31 19.13 -34.02 11.59
C THR A 31 19.64 -32.99 10.58
N THR A 32 20.32 -33.43 9.52
CA THR A 32 20.90 -32.58 8.47
C THR A 32 19.89 -32.15 7.39
N GLU A 33 18.59 -32.30 7.64
CA GLU A 33 17.57 -31.88 6.69
C GLU A 33 17.39 -30.36 6.79
N THR A 34 17.86 -29.64 5.78
CA THR A 34 17.58 -28.22 5.60
C THR A 34 16.08 -28.04 5.37
N PRO A 35 15.36 -27.27 6.20
CA PRO A 35 13.94 -27.03 5.97
C PRO A 35 13.73 -26.38 4.60
N ASP A 36 12.72 -26.86 3.86
CA ASP A 36 12.30 -26.24 2.60
C ASP A 36 11.73 -24.84 2.88
N ILE A 37 12.62 -23.86 2.84
CA ILE A 37 12.31 -22.44 3.03
C ILE A 37 11.56 -21.83 1.84
N SER A 38 11.26 -22.58 0.77
CA SER A 38 10.59 -22.03 -0.42
C SER A 38 9.17 -21.55 -0.12
N ASP A 39 8.42 -22.24 0.75
CA ASP A 39 7.08 -21.80 1.19
C ASP A 39 7.18 -20.54 2.06
N TYR A 40 8.20 -20.46 2.90
CA TYR A 40 8.47 -19.30 3.76
C TYR A 40 8.91 -18.08 2.92
N MET A 41 9.77 -18.28 1.93
CA MET A 41 10.19 -17.28 0.94
C MET A 41 9.03 -16.86 0.04
N ARG A 42 8.09 -17.77 -0.27
CA ARG A 42 6.88 -17.49 -1.07
C ARG A 42 5.91 -16.60 -0.30
N LYS A 43 5.64 -16.88 0.98
CA LYS A 43 4.81 -16.03 1.87
C LYS A 43 5.44 -14.65 2.14
N MET A 44 6.76 -14.56 2.09
CA MET A 44 7.51 -13.32 2.24
C MET A 44 7.75 -12.58 0.92
N LYS A 45 7.24 -13.07 -0.23
CA LYS A 45 7.62 -12.53 -1.53
C LYS A 45 7.25 -11.03 -1.58
N PRO A 46 8.25 -10.14 -1.58
CA PRO A 46 8.00 -8.71 -1.68
C PRO A 46 7.40 -8.41 -3.07
N LEU A 47 6.97 -7.17 -3.29
CA LEU A 47 6.59 -6.66 -4.61
C LEU A 47 7.78 -6.59 -5.59
N THR A 48 8.89 -7.30 -5.37
CA THR A 48 10.18 -7.18 -6.09
C THR A 48 10.07 -7.30 -7.62
N ASP A 49 9.10 -8.08 -8.11
CA ASP A 49 8.87 -8.29 -9.55
C ASP A 49 7.75 -7.41 -10.11
N MET A 50 7.13 -6.56 -9.28
CA MET A 50 5.96 -5.76 -9.65
C MET A 50 6.35 -4.37 -10.10
N ASN A 51 5.75 -3.92 -11.19
CA ASN A 51 5.89 -2.57 -11.71
C ASN A 51 4.59 -1.78 -11.51
N VAL A 52 4.66 -0.62 -10.88
CA VAL A 52 3.51 0.26 -10.64
C VAL A 52 3.68 1.58 -11.38
N LEU A 53 2.70 1.91 -12.20
CA LEU A 53 2.61 3.21 -12.87
C LEU A 53 1.85 4.21 -11.99
N PHE A 54 2.39 5.41 -11.82
CA PHE A 54 1.70 6.55 -11.25
C PHE A 54 1.36 7.54 -12.37
N ILE A 55 0.12 8.00 -12.43
CA ILE A 55 -0.31 9.08 -13.32
C ILE A 55 -0.56 10.31 -12.46
N ILE A 56 0.19 11.38 -12.74
CA ILE A 56 0.14 12.64 -11.99
C ILE A 56 -0.11 13.82 -12.92
N ALA A 57 -0.90 14.79 -12.49
CA ALA A 57 -1.03 16.05 -13.21
C ALA A 57 0.33 16.77 -13.28
N HIS A 58 0.61 17.49 -14.37
CA HIS A 58 1.84 18.26 -14.53
C HIS A 58 1.97 19.31 -13.42
N LYS A 59 0.85 19.91 -13.01
CA LYS A 59 0.78 20.87 -11.91
C LYS A 59 -0.32 20.47 -10.94
N GLU A 60 -0.17 20.84 -9.68
CA GLU A 60 -1.21 20.70 -8.65
C GLU A 60 -1.69 19.24 -8.47
N PHE A 61 -0.79 18.26 -8.64
CA PHE A 61 -1.02 16.90 -8.14
C PHE A 61 -0.87 16.86 -6.61
N MET A 62 -1.51 15.91 -5.95
CA MET A 62 -1.43 15.78 -4.49
C MET A 62 -0.13 15.08 -4.05
N ASP A 63 0.80 15.85 -3.47
CA ASP A 63 2.14 15.38 -3.09
C ASP A 63 2.12 14.18 -2.14
N SER A 64 1.27 14.23 -1.11
CA SER A 64 1.18 13.19 -0.09
C SER A 64 0.62 11.88 -0.65
N GLU A 65 -0.32 11.96 -1.58
CA GLU A 65 -0.88 10.79 -2.27
C GLU A 65 0.18 10.04 -3.07
N LEU A 66 0.96 10.76 -3.88
CA LEU A 66 2.08 10.18 -4.63
C LEU A 66 3.12 9.59 -3.66
N ALA A 67 3.61 10.42 -2.72
CA ALA A 67 4.73 10.06 -1.87
C ALA A 67 4.43 8.82 -1.00
N THR A 68 3.26 8.75 -0.37
CA THR A 68 2.90 7.63 0.52
C THR A 68 2.76 6.32 -0.24
N VAL A 69 2.03 6.31 -1.37
CA VAL A 69 1.78 5.07 -2.11
C VAL A 69 3.07 4.60 -2.79
N LYS A 70 3.84 5.51 -3.40
CA LYS A 70 5.13 5.22 -4.01
C LYS A 70 6.11 4.65 -2.99
N ALA A 71 6.27 5.30 -1.83
CA ALA A 71 7.17 4.83 -0.78
C ALA A 71 6.76 3.44 -0.27
N MET A 72 5.47 3.15 -0.14
CA MET A 72 5.01 1.83 0.27
C MET A 72 5.37 0.75 -0.76
N VAL A 73 5.09 0.99 -2.04
CA VAL A 73 5.44 0.04 -3.12
C VAL A 73 6.94 -0.23 -3.13
N GLU A 74 7.76 0.81 -3.05
CA GLU A 74 9.23 0.72 -3.05
C GLU A 74 9.80 0.06 -1.80
N SER A 75 9.22 0.33 -0.63
CA SER A 75 9.61 -0.33 0.64
C SER A 75 9.41 -1.85 0.59
N LEU A 76 8.53 -2.32 -0.30
CA LEU A 76 8.27 -3.72 -0.56
C LEU A 76 9.00 -4.23 -1.81
N GLY A 77 9.96 -3.49 -2.36
CA GLY A 77 10.76 -3.89 -3.51
C GLY A 77 10.12 -3.65 -4.88
N GLY A 78 8.88 -3.15 -4.93
CA GLY A 78 8.21 -2.81 -6.18
C GLY A 78 8.88 -1.65 -6.90
N LYS A 79 8.86 -1.71 -8.23
CA LYS A 79 9.39 -0.65 -9.09
C LYS A 79 8.27 0.34 -9.40
N THR A 80 8.61 1.62 -9.42
CA THR A 80 7.65 2.69 -9.72
C THR A 80 8.08 3.48 -10.94
N VAL A 81 7.10 3.91 -11.73
CA VAL A 81 7.29 4.76 -12.91
C VAL A 81 6.23 5.85 -12.86
N ILE A 82 6.59 7.07 -13.21
CA ILE A 82 5.70 8.23 -13.18
C ILE A 82 5.43 8.70 -14.61
N ALA A 83 4.15 8.79 -14.97
CA ALA A 83 3.70 9.42 -16.20
C ALA A 83 2.91 10.70 -15.92
N SER A 84 3.07 11.69 -16.82
CA SER A 84 2.28 12.92 -16.79
C SER A 84 1.85 13.33 -18.20
N THR A 85 1.20 14.49 -18.36
CA THR A 85 0.91 15.09 -19.67
C THR A 85 2.19 15.56 -20.39
N ILE A 86 3.28 15.71 -19.64
CA ILE A 86 4.62 16.02 -20.14
C ILE A 86 5.63 14.98 -19.65
N LYS A 87 6.86 15.06 -20.17
CA LYS A 87 8.05 14.40 -19.60
C LYS A 87 8.91 15.43 -18.88
N GLY A 88 9.46 15.07 -17.73
CA GLY A 88 10.25 15.96 -16.88
C GLY A 88 9.44 16.57 -15.73
N LYS A 89 9.88 17.74 -15.26
CA LYS A 89 9.45 18.32 -13.97
C LYS A 89 7.95 18.59 -13.89
N CYS A 90 7.32 17.96 -12.90
CA CYS A 90 5.96 18.22 -12.43
C CYS A 90 6.00 18.85 -11.04
N VAL A 91 4.98 19.65 -10.69
CA VAL A 91 4.93 20.38 -9.42
C VAL A 91 3.61 20.11 -8.69
N GLY A 92 3.71 19.61 -7.46
CA GLY A 92 2.55 19.30 -6.63
C GLY A 92 1.92 20.54 -5.99
N SER A 93 0.72 20.37 -5.42
CA SER A 93 0.00 21.44 -4.74
C SER A 93 0.74 22.00 -3.53
N LEU A 94 1.56 21.17 -2.85
CA LEU A 94 2.43 21.57 -1.75
C LEU A 94 3.83 22.00 -2.23
N LYS A 95 3.99 22.22 -3.55
CA LYS A 95 5.22 22.66 -4.21
C LYS A 95 6.37 21.65 -4.18
N GLY A 96 6.08 20.37 -3.90
CA GLY A 96 7.02 19.30 -4.17
C GLY A 96 7.25 19.16 -5.68
N GLU A 97 8.48 18.81 -6.07
CA GLU A 97 8.85 18.59 -7.46
C GLU A 97 9.18 17.13 -7.68
N VAL A 98 8.71 16.57 -8.80
CA VAL A 98 9.04 15.22 -9.23
C VAL A 98 9.17 15.19 -10.74
N ASP A 99 10.12 14.42 -11.26
CA ASP A 99 10.23 14.21 -12.70
C ASP A 99 9.32 13.07 -13.15
N SER A 100 8.55 13.31 -14.20
CA SER A 100 7.85 12.27 -14.94
C SER A 100 8.81 11.58 -15.91
N ASP A 101 8.80 10.24 -15.88
CA ASP A 101 9.65 9.37 -16.69
C ASP A 101 9.19 9.32 -18.16
N LEU A 102 7.88 9.44 -18.38
CA LEU A 102 7.23 9.41 -19.69
C LEU A 102 5.93 10.25 -19.72
N THR A 103 5.45 10.52 -20.92
CA THR A 103 4.12 11.08 -21.15
C THR A 103 3.04 10.00 -21.11
N VAL A 104 1.78 10.34 -20.83
CA VAL A 104 0.65 9.39 -20.89
C VAL A 104 0.49 8.73 -22.26
N GLY A 105 0.91 9.40 -23.35
CA GLY A 105 0.89 8.82 -24.70
C GLY A 105 1.95 7.73 -24.94
N GLU A 106 3.01 7.71 -24.13
CA GLU A 106 4.09 6.70 -24.20
C GLU A 106 3.80 5.46 -23.32
N VAL A 107 2.72 5.49 -22.52
CA VAL A 107 2.37 4.41 -21.60
C VAL A 107 1.94 3.15 -22.37
N ASN A 108 2.69 2.08 -22.19
CA ASN A 108 2.27 0.72 -22.51
C ASN A 108 1.82 -0.01 -21.24
N VAL A 109 0.51 -0.25 -21.11
CA VAL A 109 -0.12 -0.85 -19.92
C VAL A 109 0.39 -2.25 -19.61
N GLU A 110 0.87 -2.99 -20.61
CA GLU A 110 1.39 -4.35 -20.39
C GLU A 110 2.57 -4.40 -19.42
N ASN A 111 3.35 -3.32 -19.35
CA ASN A 111 4.56 -3.25 -18.54
C ASN A 111 4.29 -3.14 -17.03
N TYR A 112 3.04 -2.95 -16.62
CA TYR A 112 2.67 -2.64 -15.24
C TYR A 112 1.71 -3.69 -14.67
N ASP A 113 1.82 -3.92 -13.37
CA ASP A 113 0.95 -4.78 -12.59
C ASP A 113 -0.15 -4.00 -11.89
N GLY A 114 0.14 -2.73 -11.58
CA GLY A 114 -0.80 -1.77 -11.02
C GLY A 114 -0.63 -0.37 -11.59
N ILE A 115 -1.71 0.40 -11.57
CA ILE A 115 -1.75 1.80 -11.99
C ILE A 115 -2.45 2.61 -10.91
N VAL A 116 -1.87 3.75 -10.55
CA VAL A 116 -2.41 4.69 -9.58
C VAL A 116 -2.61 6.04 -10.25
N PHE A 117 -3.86 6.48 -10.36
CA PHE A 117 -4.22 7.84 -10.72
C PHE A 117 -4.19 8.70 -9.46
N VAL A 118 -3.15 9.52 -9.33
CA VAL A 118 -2.97 10.44 -8.22
C VAL A 118 -3.92 11.62 -8.42
N GLY A 119 -4.47 12.09 -7.31
CA GLY A 119 -5.37 13.22 -7.28
C GLY A 119 -4.66 14.57 -7.27
N GLY A 120 -5.34 15.57 -6.71
CA GLY A 120 -4.96 16.98 -6.77
C GLY A 120 -5.74 17.75 -7.84
N LEU A 121 -5.83 19.08 -7.68
CA LEU A 121 -6.72 19.91 -8.48
C LEU A 121 -6.36 19.95 -9.97
N GLY A 122 -5.08 19.74 -10.32
CA GLY A 122 -4.65 19.74 -11.72
C GLY A 122 -5.18 18.55 -12.54
N VAL A 123 -5.77 17.54 -11.88
CA VAL A 123 -6.35 16.38 -12.55
C VAL A 123 -7.52 16.76 -13.46
N GLU A 124 -8.32 17.76 -13.08
CA GLU A 124 -9.43 18.24 -13.89
C GLU A 124 -8.93 18.72 -15.27
N ASP A 125 -7.96 19.65 -15.25
CA ASP A 125 -7.39 20.25 -16.46
C ASP A 125 -6.63 19.22 -17.31
N ASP A 126 -5.80 18.39 -16.68
CA ASP A 126 -4.91 17.48 -17.40
C ASP A 126 -5.63 16.24 -17.95
N TYR A 127 -6.67 15.75 -17.25
CA TYR A 127 -7.17 14.39 -17.48
C TYR A 127 -8.67 14.23 -17.71
N TYR A 128 -9.55 15.15 -17.31
CA TYR A 128 -11.00 14.94 -17.50
C TYR A 128 -11.45 14.91 -18.96
N LYS A 129 -10.60 15.36 -19.90
CA LYS A 129 -10.86 15.33 -21.35
C LYS A 129 -9.73 14.62 -22.12
N ASN A 130 -8.80 13.98 -21.43
CA ASN A 130 -7.60 13.44 -22.05
C ASN A 130 -7.80 11.99 -22.49
N PRO A 131 -7.90 11.70 -23.81
CA PRO A 131 -8.21 10.36 -24.29
C PRO A 131 -7.16 9.31 -23.88
N GLU A 132 -5.90 9.70 -23.67
CA GLU A 132 -4.83 8.78 -23.25
C GLU A 132 -5.02 8.31 -21.80
N ALA A 133 -5.45 9.20 -20.90
CA ALA A 133 -5.75 8.80 -19.52
C ALA A 133 -6.91 7.78 -19.48
N MET A 134 -7.97 8.01 -20.25
CA MET A 134 -9.08 7.06 -20.33
C MET A 134 -8.69 5.77 -21.07
N ARG A 135 -7.80 5.84 -22.07
CA ARG A 135 -7.23 4.65 -22.74
C ARG A 135 -6.48 3.78 -21.74
N ILE A 136 -5.58 4.37 -20.95
CA ILE A 136 -4.81 3.65 -19.93
C ILE A 136 -5.75 2.99 -18.91
N ALA A 137 -6.76 3.71 -18.41
CA ALA A 137 -7.73 3.17 -17.47
C ALA A 137 -8.49 1.96 -18.05
N ARG A 138 -8.98 2.05 -19.30
CA ARG A 138 -9.68 0.94 -19.97
C ARG A 138 -8.77 -0.26 -20.19
N GLU A 139 -7.59 -0.05 -20.77
CA GLU A 139 -6.64 -1.14 -21.04
C GLU A 139 -6.20 -1.85 -19.75
N ALA A 140 -6.00 -1.08 -18.66
CA ALA A 140 -5.65 -1.65 -17.36
C ALA A 140 -6.77 -2.51 -16.80
N PHE A 141 -8.03 -2.07 -16.99
CA PHE A 141 -9.20 -2.79 -16.55
C PHE A 141 -9.38 -4.09 -17.35
N GLU A 142 -9.30 -4.02 -18.68
CA GLU A 142 -9.39 -5.18 -19.58
C GLU A 142 -8.32 -6.24 -19.29
N LYS A 143 -7.10 -5.80 -18.92
CA LYS A 143 -5.97 -6.70 -18.59
C LYS A 143 -5.96 -7.14 -17.12
N GLY A 144 -6.98 -6.78 -16.34
CA GLY A 144 -7.08 -7.14 -14.93
C GLY A 144 -5.92 -6.64 -14.08
N LYS A 145 -5.35 -5.47 -14.40
CA LYS A 145 -4.33 -4.80 -13.58
C LYS A 145 -4.96 -4.27 -12.29
N VAL A 146 -4.19 -4.04 -11.24
CA VAL A 146 -4.72 -3.34 -10.05
C VAL A 146 -4.84 -1.85 -10.36
N ILE A 147 -6.01 -1.24 -10.15
CA ILE A 147 -6.27 0.15 -10.51
C ILE A 147 -6.64 0.93 -9.26
N GLY A 148 -5.87 1.97 -8.98
CA GLY A 148 -6.11 2.88 -7.87
C GLY A 148 -6.43 4.29 -8.36
N ALA A 149 -7.37 4.99 -7.73
CA ALA A 149 -7.60 6.41 -7.95
C ALA A 149 -7.97 7.14 -6.66
N MET A 150 -7.36 8.31 -6.42
CA MET A 150 -7.54 9.06 -5.17
C MET A 150 -8.10 10.46 -5.41
N THR A 151 -8.76 10.99 -4.39
CA THR A 151 -9.50 12.25 -4.38
C THR A 151 -10.40 12.45 -5.58
N ILE A 152 -10.04 13.34 -6.52
CA ILE A 152 -10.87 13.65 -7.69
C ILE A 152 -10.53 12.76 -8.90
N ALA A 153 -9.41 12.03 -8.86
CA ALA A 153 -9.00 11.14 -9.93
C ALA A 153 -9.95 9.96 -10.25
N PRO A 154 -10.82 9.45 -9.35
CA PRO A 154 -11.86 8.49 -9.71
C PRO A 154 -12.77 8.95 -10.85
N ALA A 155 -12.89 10.27 -11.09
CA ALA A 155 -13.59 10.81 -12.25
C ALA A 155 -12.98 10.36 -13.60
N ILE A 156 -11.66 10.11 -13.66
CA ILE A 156 -11.00 9.54 -14.84
C ILE A 156 -11.56 8.14 -15.11
N LEU A 157 -11.69 7.32 -14.07
CA LEU A 157 -12.19 5.95 -14.18
C LEU A 157 -13.67 5.93 -14.62
N ALA A 158 -14.48 6.84 -14.06
CA ALA A 158 -15.88 7.02 -14.46
C ALA A 158 -16.00 7.39 -15.94
N LYS A 159 -15.21 8.37 -16.40
CA LYS A 159 -15.19 8.82 -17.81
C LYS A 159 -14.60 7.77 -18.75
N ALA A 160 -13.74 6.90 -18.25
CA ALA A 160 -13.25 5.74 -18.99
C ALA A 160 -14.32 4.63 -19.15
N GLY A 161 -15.42 4.71 -18.40
CA GLY A 161 -16.51 3.75 -18.40
C GLY A 161 -16.24 2.50 -17.55
N ILE A 162 -15.14 2.46 -16.79
CA ILE A 162 -14.76 1.26 -16.02
C ILE A 162 -15.42 1.18 -14.65
N LEU A 163 -16.19 2.21 -14.26
CA LEU A 163 -16.95 2.23 -13.01
C LEU A 163 -18.43 1.84 -13.18
N ASP A 164 -18.87 1.47 -14.39
CA ASP A 164 -20.26 1.06 -14.60
C ASP A 164 -20.61 -0.18 -13.78
N GLY A 165 -21.59 -0.05 -12.89
CA GLY A 165 -21.98 -1.09 -11.93
C GLY A 165 -20.95 -1.38 -10.84
N LYS A 166 -19.94 -0.51 -10.66
CA LYS A 166 -18.90 -0.66 -9.62
C LYS A 166 -19.12 0.26 -8.45
N LYS A 167 -18.79 -0.21 -7.25
CA LYS A 167 -18.72 0.64 -6.06
C LYS A 167 -17.47 1.51 -6.10
N ALA A 168 -17.65 2.80 -5.85
CA ALA A 168 -16.54 3.75 -5.80
C ALA A 168 -16.82 4.88 -4.81
N THR A 169 -15.77 5.55 -4.35
CA THR A 169 -15.84 6.80 -3.60
C THR A 169 -14.96 7.87 -4.28
N VAL A 170 -15.22 9.14 -3.97
CA VAL A 170 -14.52 10.28 -4.59
C VAL A 170 -14.52 11.46 -3.64
N TYR A 171 -13.48 12.30 -3.71
CA TYR A 171 -13.52 13.61 -3.08
C TYR A 171 -14.57 14.48 -3.78
N ILE A 172 -15.36 15.20 -3.02
CA ILE A 172 -16.34 16.15 -3.55
C ILE A 172 -15.83 17.52 -3.16
N ASP A 173 -15.41 18.34 -4.13
CA ASP A 173 -14.99 19.70 -3.82
C ASP A 173 -16.21 20.49 -3.32
N PRO A 174 -16.16 21.07 -2.09
CA PRO A 174 -17.26 21.89 -1.57
C PRO A 174 -17.60 23.10 -2.47
N LYS A 175 -16.66 23.57 -3.28
CA LYS A 175 -16.82 24.70 -4.21
C LYS A 175 -17.36 24.27 -5.58
N ASN A 176 -16.98 23.08 -6.04
CA ASN A 176 -17.44 22.53 -7.32
C ASN A 176 -17.74 21.02 -7.18
N PRO A 177 -18.95 20.62 -6.73
CA PRO A 177 -19.25 19.22 -6.40
C PRO A 177 -19.56 18.36 -7.65
N GLU A 178 -18.86 18.58 -8.77
CA GLU A 178 -19.14 17.92 -10.04
C GLU A 178 -18.74 16.45 -10.07
N GLU A 179 -17.79 16.03 -9.22
CA GLU A 179 -17.27 14.66 -9.21
C GLU A 179 -18.38 13.64 -8.94
N ARG A 180 -19.33 13.98 -8.07
CA ARG A 180 -20.53 13.17 -7.80
C ARG A 180 -21.33 12.92 -9.08
N GLY A 181 -21.51 13.97 -9.88
CA GLY A 181 -22.23 13.90 -11.15
C GLY A 181 -21.46 13.06 -12.16
N ILE A 182 -20.14 13.24 -12.25
CA ILE A 182 -19.27 12.48 -13.14
C ILE A 182 -19.32 10.98 -12.82
N LEU A 183 -19.17 10.61 -11.54
CA LEU A 183 -19.18 9.20 -11.13
C LEU A 183 -20.53 8.53 -11.42
N ARG A 184 -21.64 9.19 -11.06
CA ARG A 184 -22.99 8.66 -11.33
C ARG A 184 -23.28 8.55 -12.82
N ALA A 185 -22.83 9.51 -13.63
CA ALA A 185 -22.97 9.45 -15.09
C ALA A 185 -22.13 8.32 -15.71
N GLY A 186 -21.00 7.96 -15.09
CA GLY A 186 -20.19 6.78 -15.43
C GLY A 186 -20.72 5.46 -14.88
N GLY A 187 -21.92 5.43 -14.28
CA GLY A 187 -22.58 4.21 -13.79
C GLY A 187 -22.10 3.71 -12.41
N ALA A 188 -21.30 4.50 -11.68
CA ALA A 188 -20.78 4.08 -10.38
C ALA A 188 -21.87 4.04 -9.29
N GLU A 189 -21.84 3.00 -8.46
CA GLU A 189 -22.52 2.97 -7.17
C GLU A 189 -21.69 3.81 -6.17
N LEU A 190 -22.04 5.08 -6.04
CA LEU A 190 -21.30 6.03 -5.22
C LEU A 190 -21.48 5.75 -3.72
N MET A 191 -20.39 5.37 -3.05
CA MET A 191 -20.32 5.12 -1.61
C MET A 191 -19.92 6.41 -0.88
N GLU A 192 -20.86 7.33 -0.72
CA GLU A 192 -20.58 8.71 -0.28
C GLU A 192 -19.86 8.80 1.07
N ASP A 193 -20.17 7.93 2.02
CA ASP A 193 -19.58 7.94 3.37
C ASP A 193 -18.32 7.07 3.49
N ALA A 194 -17.98 6.30 2.45
CA ALA A 194 -16.83 5.41 2.49
C ALA A 194 -15.52 6.17 2.25
N THR A 195 -14.52 5.94 3.11
CA THR A 195 -13.19 6.54 3.05
C THR A 195 -12.35 5.96 1.91
N VAL A 196 -12.34 4.64 1.83
CA VAL A 196 -11.70 3.82 0.81
C VAL A 196 -12.69 2.74 0.38
N VAL A 197 -12.80 2.49 -0.92
CA VAL A 197 -13.66 1.46 -1.50
C VAL A 197 -12.83 0.56 -2.39
N VAL A 198 -12.96 -0.75 -2.19
CA VAL A 198 -12.38 -1.79 -3.06
C VAL A 198 -13.53 -2.55 -3.72
N ASP A 199 -13.53 -2.61 -5.05
CA ASP A 199 -14.45 -3.42 -5.86
C ASP A 199 -13.65 -4.17 -6.93
N GLY A 200 -13.44 -5.47 -6.70
CA GLY A 200 -12.60 -6.30 -7.56
C GLY A 200 -11.14 -5.83 -7.54
N ASN A 201 -10.62 -5.43 -8.70
CA ASN A 201 -9.27 -4.90 -8.88
C ASN A 201 -9.20 -3.37 -8.83
N ILE A 202 -10.32 -2.68 -8.59
CA ILE A 202 -10.39 -1.22 -8.49
C ILE A 202 -10.41 -0.81 -7.02
N ILE A 203 -9.59 0.17 -6.67
CA ILE A 203 -9.61 0.85 -5.38
C ILE A 203 -9.73 2.36 -5.57
N THR A 204 -10.62 2.98 -4.78
CA THR A 204 -10.82 4.44 -4.78
C THR A 204 -10.77 5.00 -3.36
N ALA A 205 -10.28 6.23 -3.19
CA ALA A 205 -10.27 6.92 -1.90
C ALA A 205 -10.72 8.38 -2.02
N ARG A 206 -11.50 8.86 -1.06
CA ARG A 206 -12.17 10.18 -1.14
C ARG A 206 -11.40 11.36 -0.56
N HIS A 207 -10.22 11.18 0.03
CA HIS A 207 -9.47 12.29 0.63
C HIS A 207 -7.99 11.93 0.81
N PRO A 208 -7.04 12.88 0.77
CA PRO A 208 -5.62 12.59 1.05
C PRO A 208 -5.36 12.08 2.48
N ASN A 209 -6.35 12.20 3.38
CA ASN A 209 -6.23 11.70 4.76
C ASN A 209 -6.30 10.17 4.81
N PHE A 210 -6.82 9.54 3.76
CA PHE A 210 -7.00 8.08 3.69
C PHE A 210 -5.96 7.41 2.78
N THR A 211 -4.94 8.15 2.33
CA THR A 211 -3.87 7.63 1.46
C THR A 211 -3.15 6.44 2.09
N GLN A 212 -2.92 6.44 3.40
CA GLN A 212 -2.26 5.32 4.07
C GLN A 212 -3.11 4.04 4.04
N GLU A 213 -4.42 4.17 4.28
CA GLU A 213 -5.36 3.06 4.16
C GLU A 213 -5.42 2.57 2.71
N PHE A 214 -5.54 3.49 1.76
CA PHE A 214 -5.51 3.19 0.33
C PHE A 214 -4.24 2.43 -0.06
N ALA A 215 -3.07 2.88 0.37
CA ALA A 215 -1.79 2.26 0.05
C ALA A 215 -1.74 0.81 0.55
N ASN A 216 -2.16 0.57 1.80
CA ASN A 216 -2.21 -0.78 2.38
C ASN A 216 -3.08 -1.71 1.51
N ARG A 217 -4.30 -1.28 1.19
CA ARG A 217 -5.25 -2.05 0.37
C ARG A 217 -4.76 -2.27 -1.06
N PHE A 218 -4.13 -1.26 -1.66
CA PHE A 218 -3.57 -1.35 -3.01
C PHE A 218 -2.45 -2.40 -3.07
N VAL A 219 -1.56 -2.41 -2.07
CA VAL A 219 -0.50 -3.42 -1.96
C VAL A 219 -1.06 -4.82 -1.70
N GLU A 220 -2.10 -4.95 -0.86
CA GLU A 220 -2.80 -6.23 -0.66
C GLU A 220 -3.33 -6.79 -1.99
N LEU A 221 -3.93 -5.95 -2.84
CA LEU A 221 -4.40 -6.35 -4.16
C LEU A 221 -3.26 -6.79 -5.08
N LEU A 222 -2.12 -6.08 -5.06
CA LEU A 222 -0.93 -6.46 -5.83
C LEU A 222 -0.36 -7.82 -5.38
N LYS A 223 -0.26 -8.05 -4.07
CA LYS A 223 0.21 -9.33 -3.51
C LYS A 223 -0.72 -10.49 -3.88
N LYS A 224 -2.03 -10.28 -3.77
CA LYS A 224 -3.04 -11.25 -4.20
C LYS A 224 -2.90 -11.59 -5.69
N LYS A 225 -2.71 -10.58 -6.55
CA LYS A 225 -2.46 -10.77 -7.98
C LYS A 225 -1.18 -11.57 -8.26
N ALA A 226 -0.16 -11.40 -7.41
CA ALA A 226 1.11 -12.13 -7.48
C ALA A 226 1.02 -13.59 -6.99
N GLY A 227 -0.10 -14.02 -6.40
CA GLY A 227 -0.23 -15.34 -5.77
C GLY A 227 0.56 -15.46 -4.45
N VAL A 228 0.74 -14.34 -3.76
CA VAL A 228 1.49 -14.23 -2.50
C VAL A 228 0.50 -13.82 -1.42
N GLU A 229 -0.21 -14.80 -0.85
CA GLU A 229 -1.09 -14.63 0.31
C GLU A 229 -0.47 -15.25 1.58
#